data_AF-A0A7Y0AJ91-F1
#
_entry.id   AF-A0A7Y0AJ91-F1
#
_cell.length_a   1.000
_cell.length_b   1.000
_cell.length_c   1.000
_cell.angle_alpha   90.00
_cell.angle_beta   90.00
_cell.angle_gamma   90.00
#
_symmetry.space_group_name_H-M   'P 1'
#
loop_
_entity.id
_entity.type
_entity.pdbx_description
1 polymer ?
#
loop_
_entity_poly.entity_id
_entity_poly.type
_entity_poly.pdbx_seq_one_letter_code
_entity_poly.pdbx_strand_id
1 'polypeptide(L)'
;MTDFELWETELKTIWDQLGLISNDDFIEKIKVHTETSSAGKPNAIADFERACAYDSTGFEKNAEPLYRSSLQLGLTGLRRRRARIQLASTLRNNGKIHESIEILREEKKNYSDELDDAVNAFLALSLSSINNDKEALSLALESLSKHLPRYNKSVYNYSKKLIE
;
A
#
# COMPACT_ATOMS: atom_id res chain seq x y z
N MET A 1 23.85 -17.75 1.01
CA MET A 1 22.75 -16.88 1.48
C MET A 1 23.38 -15.87 2.42
N THR A 2 23.22 -14.58 2.16
CA THR A 2 23.68 -13.50 3.06
C THR A 2 22.78 -13.42 4.29
N ASP A 3 23.24 -12.76 5.35
CA ASP A 3 22.43 -12.54 6.56
C ASP A 3 21.11 -11.82 6.23
N PHE A 4 21.14 -10.91 5.26
CA PHE A 4 19.95 -10.20 4.80
C PHE A 4 18.99 -11.11 4.02
N GLU A 5 19.49 -11.99 3.15
CA GLU A 5 18.65 -12.96 2.42
C GLU A 5 17.99 -13.97 3.37
N LEU A 6 18.71 -14.39 4.43
CA LEU A 6 18.15 -15.24 5.47
C LEU A 6 17.04 -14.50 6.23
N TRP A 7 17.30 -13.25 6.63
CA TRP A 7 16.33 -12.39 7.29
C TRP A 7 15.05 -12.19 6.46
N GLU A 8 15.17 -11.98 5.14
CA GLU A 8 14.01 -11.89 4.23
C GLU A 8 13.22 -13.22 4.14
N THR A 9 13.93 -14.35 4.14
CA THR A 9 13.31 -15.68 4.10
C THR A 9 12.52 -15.97 5.38
N GLU A 10 13.08 -15.61 6.53
CA GLU A 10 12.42 -15.72 7.83
C GLU A 10 11.21 -14.77 7.92
N LEU A 11 11.36 -13.52 7.46
CA LEU A 11 10.27 -12.55 7.40
C LEU A 11 9.10 -13.10 6.57
N LYS A 12 9.38 -13.67 5.39
CA LYS A 12 8.37 -14.33 4.56
C LYS A 12 7.69 -15.49 5.31
N THR A 13 8.46 -16.31 6.03
CA THR A 13 7.92 -17.42 6.83
C THR A 13 6.98 -16.94 7.93
N ILE A 14 7.24 -15.76 8.51
CA ILE A 14 6.32 -15.13 9.47
C ILE A 14 5.06 -14.64 8.74
N TRP A 15 5.19 -13.95 7.61
CA TRP A 15 4.05 -13.50 6.79
C TRP A 15 3.13 -14.64 6.35
N ASP A 16 3.68 -15.81 6.01
CA ASP A 16 2.92 -17.02 5.66
C ASP A 16 2.05 -17.54 6.84
N GLN A 17 2.23 -17.04 8.06
CA GLN A 17 1.40 -17.36 9.25
C GLN A 17 0.22 -16.40 9.46
N LEU A 18 0.11 -15.30 8.68
CA LEU A 18 -1.01 -14.36 8.82
C LEU A 18 -2.36 -15.08 8.63
N GLY A 19 -3.26 -14.92 9.60
CA GLY A 19 -4.57 -15.59 9.62
C GLY A 19 -4.54 -17.07 10.02
N LEU A 20 -3.35 -17.66 10.20
CA LEU A 20 -3.19 -19.01 10.76
C LEU A 20 -2.95 -19.00 12.27
N ILE A 21 -2.35 -17.92 12.78
CA ILE A 21 -2.15 -17.65 14.21
C ILE A 21 -2.95 -16.42 14.65
N SER A 22 -2.98 -16.14 15.95
CA SER A 22 -3.64 -14.94 16.46
C SER A 22 -2.96 -13.66 15.93
N ASN A 23 -3.73 -12.58 15.78
CA ASN A 23 -3.18 -11.29 15.33
C ASN A 23 -2.08 -10.79 16.28
N ASP A 24 -2.25 -10.96 17.59
CA ASP A 24 -1.26 -10.55 18.59
C ASP A 24 0.06 -11.32 18.44
N ASP A 25 -0.01 -12.66 18.27
CA ASP A 25 1.18 -13.48 18.04
C ASP A 25 1.88 -13.12 16.73
N PHE A 26 1.11 -12.83 15.69
CA PHE A 26 1.65 -12.41 14.38
C PHE A 26 2.38 -11.07 14.48
N ILE A 27 1.75 -10.07 15.11
CA ILE A 27 2.35 -8.74 15.32
C ILE A 27 3.63 -8.86 16.14
N GLU A 28 3.62 -9.64 17.23
CA GLU A 28 4.81 -9.81 18.07
C GLU A 28 5.95 -10.51 17.32
N LYS A 29 5.66 -11.53 16.50
CA LYS A 29 6.68 -12.16 15.65
C LYS A 29 7.33 -11.18 14.67
N ILE A 30 6.53 -10.35 13.99
CA ILE A 30 7.07 -9.31 13.09
C ILE A 30 7.93 -8.31 13.88
N LYS A 31 7.47 -7.88 15.07
CA LYS A 31 8.21 -6.97 15.93
C LYS A 31 9.57 -7.55 16.34
N VAL A 32 9.61 -8.76 16.90
CA VAL A 32 10.86 -9.41 17.32
C VAL A 32 11.82 -9.60 16.13
N HIS A 33 11.30 -10.02 14.98
CA HIS A 33 12.10 -10.24 13.77
C HIS A 33 12.73 -8.94 13.24
N THR A 34 11.97 -7.85 13.26
CA THR A 34 12.42 -6.54 12.77
C THR A 34 13.37 -5.83 13.74
N GLU A 35 13.25 -6.06 15.05
CA GLU A 35 14.17 -5.54 16.07
C GLU A 35 15.56 -6.20 16.00
N THR A 36 15.63 -7.48 15.66
CA THR A 36 16.89 -8.24 15.57
C THR A 36 17.82 -7.67 14.49
N SER A 37 17.26 -7.20 13.37
CA SER A 37 18.02 -6.65 12.24
C SER A 37 18.46 -5.19 12.46
N SER A 38 17.80 -4.46 13.36
CA SER A 38 18.04 -3.03 13.53
C SER A 38 19.11 -2.70 14.57
N ALA A 39 19.53 -3.68 15.40
CA ALA A 39 20.41 -3.48 16.56
C ALA A 39 19.95 -2.28 17.44
N GLY A 40 18.63 -2.06 17.53
CA GLY A 40 18.03 -0.95 18.26
C GLY A 40 18.11 0.42 17.57
N LYS A 41 18.51 0.50 16.30
CA LYS A 41 18.55 1.74 15.51
C LYS A 41 17.28 1.90 14.66
N PRO A 42 16.88 3.15 14.32
CA PRO A 42 15.81 3.36 13.34
C PRO A 42 16.13 2.65 12.01
N ASN A 43 15.19 1.86 11.50
CA ASN A 43 15.35 1.10 10.27
C ASN A 43 14.06 1.22 9.44
N ALA A 44 14.19 1.78 8.24
CA ALA A 44 13.06 2.03 7.35
C ALA A 44 12.27 0.75 6.99
N ILE A 45 12.97 -0.38 6.78
CA ILE A 45 12.33 -1.66 6.47
C ILE A 45 11.59 -2.19 7.71
N ALA A 46 12.20 -2.08 8.90
CA ALA A 46 11.55 -2.50 10.14
C ALA A 46 10.23 -1.76 10.38
N ASP A 47 10.23 -0.44 10.22
CA ASP A 47 9.02 0.37 10.37
C ASP A 47 7.95 0.01 9.34
N PHE A 48 8.36 -0.21 8.10
CA PHE A 48 7.46 -0.63 7.02
C PHE A 48 6.79 -1.98 7.32
N GLU A 49 7.55 -3.00 7.71
CA GLU A 49 6.99 -4.34 7.96
C GLU A 49 6.07 -4.34 9.20
N ARG A 50 6.43 -3.60 10.26
CA ARG A 50 5.55 -3.42 11.43
C ARG A 50 4.27 -2.67 11.06
N ALA A 51 4.35 -1.63 10.23
CA ALA A 51 3.18 -0.92 9.73
C ALA A 51 2.25 -1.87 8.97
N CYS A 52 2.81 -2.68 8.07
CA CYS A 52 2.06 -3.69 7.33
C CYS A 52 1.37 -4.70 8.25
N ALA A 53 2.05 -5.15 9.32
CA ALA A 53 1.46 -6.09 10.27
C ALA A 53 0.24 -5.49 10.98
N TYR A 54 0.33 -4.26 11.47
CA TYR A 54 -0.81 -3.56 12.07
C TYR A 54 -1.95 -3.31 11.07
N ASP A 55 -1.65 -2.84 9.85
CA ASP A 55 -2.64 -2.57 8.82
C ASP A 55 -3.39 -3.84 8.41
N SER A 56 -2.67 -4.94 8.21
CA SER A 56 -3.24 -6.24 7.80
C SER A 56 -4.08 -6.92 8.89
N THR A 57 -3.97 -6.46 10.13
CA THR A 57 -4.68 -7.02 11.30
C THR A 57 -5.74 -6.07 11.87
N GLY A 58 -6.02 -4.95 11.19
CA GLY A 58 -7.09 -4.00 11.54
C GLY A 58 -6.72 -2.97 12.60
N PHE A 59 -5.44 -2.67 12.75
CA PHE A 59 -4.92 -1.65 13.67
C PHE A 59 -4.33 -0.46 12.90
N GLU A 60 -5.10 0.13 11.99
CA GLU A 60 -4.67 1.21 11.07
C GLU A 60 -4.11 2.45 11.79
N LYS A 61 -4.64 2.77 12.98
CA LYS A 61 -4.13 3.87 13.81
C LYS A 61 -2.68 3.65 14.25
N ASN A 62 -2.28 2.40 14.47
CA ASN A 62 -0.93 2.03 14.84
C ASN A 62 -0.02 1.93 13.60
N ALA A 63 -0.59 1.57 12.44
CA ALA A 63 0.15 1.47 11.18
C ALA A 63 0.60 2.84 10.64
N GLU A 64 -0.28 3.85 10.68
CA GLU A 64 -0.01 5.18 10.09
C GLU A 64 1.34 5.80 10.52
N PRO A 65 1.67 5.96 11.82
CA PRO A 65 2.93 6.58 12.22
C PRO A 65 4.16 5.80 11.74
N LEU A 66 4.06 4.47 11.64
CA LEU A 66 5.15 3.61 11.20
C LEU A 66 5.38 3.71 9.69
N TYR A 67 4.32 3.77 8.89
CA TYR A 67 4.47 4.04 7.45
C TYR A 67 5.15 5.38 7.20
N ARG A 68 4.72 6.45 7.90
CA ARG A 68 5.37 7.77 7.79
C ARG A 68 6.84 7.72 8.19
N SER A 69 7.16 7.04 9.30
CA SER A 69 8.54 6.89 9.77
C SER A 69 9.40 6.15 8.74
N SER A 70 8.90 5.04 8.17
CA SER A 70 9.62 4.28 7.15
C SER A 70 10.00 5.15 5.94
N LEU A 71 9.06 5.98 5.46
CA LEU A 71 9.27 6.89 4.34
C LEU A 71 10.26 8.01 4.70
N GLN A 72 10.16 8.57 5.91
CA GLN A 72 11.08 9.59 6.42
C GLN A 72 12.52 9.07 6.58
N LEU A 73 12.67 7.81 6.99
CA LEU A 73 13.95 7.12 7.10
C LEU A 73 14.55 6.73 5.74
N GLY A 74 13.88 7.06 4.64
CA GLY A 74 14.39 6.85 3.29
C GLY A 74 14.17 5.43 2.77
N LEU A 75 13.04 4.79 3.10
CA LEU A 75 12.62 3.53 2.45
C LEU A 75 12.68 3.71 0.92
N THR A 76 13.25 2.74 0.21
CA THR A 76 13.44 2.80 -1.25
C THR A 76 12.83 1.60 -1.98
N GLY A 77 12.89 1.61 -3.31
CA GLY A 77 12.48 0.51 -4.18
C GLY A 77 10.99 0.16 -4.07
N LEU A 78 10.67 -1.12 -4.28
CA LEU A 78 9.29 -1.61 -4.28
C LEU A 78 8.60 -1.42 -2.92
N ARG A 79 9.33 -1.56 -1.80
CA ARG A 79 8.79 -1.32 -0.45
C ARG A 79 8.32 0.12 -0.28
N ARG A 80 9.04 1.11 -0.82
CA ARG A 80 8.60 2.52 -0.79
C ARG A 80 7.28 2.73 -1.51
N ARG A 81 7.10 2.11 -2.68
CA ARG A 81 5.85 2.21 -3.44
C ARG A 81 4.69 1.58 -2.67
N ARG A 82 4.91 0.37 -2.13
CA ARG A 82 3.94 -0.32 -1.27
C ARG A 82 3.58 0.52 -0.05
N ALA A 83 4.56 1.07 0.66
CA ALA A 83 4.36 1.92 1.83
C ALA A 83 3.46 3.11 1.54
N ARG A 84 3.58 3.75 0.37
CA ARG A 84 2.73 4.89 0.00
C ARG A 84 1.31 4.48 -0.36
N ILE A 85 1.13 3.37 -1.07
CA ILE A 85 -0.20 2.83 -1.37
C ILE A 85 -0.92 2.44 -0.08
N GLN A 86 -0.23 1.70 0.79
CA GLN A 86 -0.77 1.22 2.06
C GLN A 86 -1.06 2.39 3.01
N LEU A 87 -0.12 3.33 3.18
CA LEU A 87 -0.36 4.55 3.95
C LEU A 87 -1.60 5.29 3.47
N ALA A 88 -1.78 5.48 2.16
CA ALA A 88 -2.98 6.13 1.64
C ALA A 88 -4.26 5.36 2.00
N SER A 89 -4.27 4.03 1.86
CA SER A 89 -5.39 3.20 2.30
C SER A 89 -5.69 3.35 3.80
N THR A 90 -4.65 3.27 4.65
CA THR A 90 -4.73 3.50 6.10
C THR A 90 -5.29 4.89 6.42
N LEU A 91 -4.84 5.94 5.72
CA LEU A 91 -5.33 7.31 5.90
C LEU A 91 -6.80 7.46 5.53
N ARG A 92 -7.24 6.82 4.43
CA ARG A 92 -8.66 6.78 4.05
C ARG A 92 -9.51 6.15 5.14
N ASN A 93 -9.08 5.01 5.71
CA ASN A 93 -9.78 4.35 6.83
C ASN A 93 -9.77 5.21 8.11
N ASN A 94 -8.70 5.97 8.35
CA ASN A 94 -8.60 6.91 9.48
C ASN A 94 -9.35 8.24 9.25
N GLY A 95 -10.08 8.40 8.13
CA GLY A 95 -10.84 9.61 7.81
C GLY A 95 -10.03 10.77 7.21
N LYS A 96 -8.73 10.58 6.98
CA LYS A 96 -7.82 11.55 6.33
C LYS A 96 -7.85 11.41 4.81
N ILE A 97 -9.05 11.48 4.23
CA ILE A 97 -9.30 11.08 2.84
C ILE A 97 -8.58 11.97 1.83
N HIS A 98 -8.52 13.29 2.05
CA HIS A 98 -7.83 14.21 1.15
C HIS A 98 -6.32 13.92 1.06
N GLU A 99 -5.68 13.61 2.18
CA GLU A 99 -4.27 13.24 2.21
C GLU A 99 -4.01 11.91 1.47
N SER A 100 -4.91 10.93 1.62
CA SER A 100 -4.86 9.70 0.82
C SER A 100 -4.85 10.00 -0.69
N ILE A 101 -5.78 10.86 -1.14
CA ILE A 101 -5.88 11.26 -2.55
C ILE A 101 -4.60 11.94 -3.02
N GLU A 102 -4.05 12.87 -2.24
CA GLU A 102 -2.82 13.58 -2.57
C GLU A 102 -1.64 12.61 -2.75
N ILE A 103 -1.42 11.74 -1.77
CA ILE A 103 -0.35 10.73 -1.81
C ILE A 103 -0.45 9.86 -3.06
N LEU A 104 -1.65 9.39 -3.41
CA LEU A 104 -1.87 8.51 -4.55
C LEU A 104 -1.74 9.24 -5.90
N ARG A 105 -2.14 10.51 -5.98
CA ARG A 105 -1.92 11.33 -7.18
C ARG A 105 -0.45 11.63 -7.40
N GLU A 106 0.30 11.91 -6.34
CA GLU A 106 1.76 12.05 -6.40
C GLU A 106 2.42 10.75 -6.88
N GLU A 107 2.03 9.61 -6.30
CA GLU A 107 2.59 8.31 -6.70
C GLU A 107 2.32 7.99 -8.16
N LYS A 108 1.09 8.22 -8.63
CA LYS A 108 0.71 8.05 -10.03
C LYS A 108 1.55 8.89 -10.99
N LYS A 109 2.00 10.08 -10.57
CA LYS A 109 2.83 10.99 -11.38
C LYS A 109 4.32 10.65 -11.32
N ASN A 110 4.78 9.99 -10.26
CA ASN A 110 6.20 9.80 -9.98
C ASN A 110 6.86 8.86 -11.00
N TYR A 111 6.33 7.64 -11.15
CA TYR A 111 6.82 6.66 -12.13
C TYR A 111 5.80 5.55 -12.37
N SER A 112 5.94 4.83 -13.49
CA SER A 112 5.09 3.70 -13.87
C SER A 112 5.79 2.36 -13.61
N ASP A 113 5.07 1.42 -13.00
CA ASP A 113 5.51 0.03 -12.81
C ASP A 113 4.31 -0.94 -12.68
N GLU A 114 4.57 -2.18 -12.26
CA GLU A 114 3.55 -3.22 -12.06
C GLU A 114 2.45 -2.88 -11.03
N LEU A 115 2.66 -1.88 -10.16
CA LEU A 115 1.69 -1.40 -9.18
C LEU A 115 0.85 -0.22 -9.68
N ASP A 116 0.92 0.15 -10.96
CA ASP A 116 0.09 1.24 -11.53
C ASP A 116 -1.41 1.03 -11.29
N ASP A 117 -1.90 -0.20 -11.47
CA ASP A 117 -3.32 -0.50 -11.27
C ASP A 117 -3.69 -0.51 -9.79
N ALA A 118 -2.78 -0.89 -8.90
CA ALA A 118 -3.00 -0.75 -7.46
C ALA A 118 -3.13 0.71 -7.06
N VAL A 119 -2.22 1.60 -7.53
CA VAL A 119 -2.32 3.05 -7.29
C VAL A 119 -3.66 3.59 -7.79
N ASN A 120 -4.09 3.20 -8.99
CA ASN A 120 -5.36 3.65 -9.57
C ASN A 120 -6.57 3.14 -8.77
N ALA A 121 -6.56 1.88 -8.34
CA ALA A 121 -7.64 1.30 -7.55
C ALA A 121 -7.80 2.02 -6.20
N PHE A 122 -6.71 2.21 -5.45
CA PHE A 122 -6.77 2.91 -4.17
C PHE A 122 -7.11 4.40 -4.31
N LEU A 123 -6.72 5.03 -5.43
CA LEU A 123 -7.11 6.42 -5.73
C LEU A 123 -8.61 6.49 -6.00
N ALA A 124 -9.17 5.57 -6.80
CA ALA A 124 -10.60 5.50 -7.04
C ALA A 124 -11.41 5.29 -5.74
N LEU A 125 -10.95 4.40 -4.85
CA LEU A 125 -11.58 4.20 -3.54
C LEU A 125 -11.56 5.48 -2.68
N SER A 126 -10.46 6.21 -2.70
CA SER A 126 -10.32 7.46 -1.94
C SER A 126 -11.21 8.58 -2.52
N LEU A 127 -11.30 8.67 -3.85
CA LEU A 127 -12.18 9.62 -4.53
C LEU A 127 -13.66 9.33 -4.26
N SER A 128 -14.06 8.06 -4.29
CA SER A 128 -15.44 7.66 -3.98
C SER A 128 -15.81 7.94 -2.52
N SER A 129 -14.84 7.88 -1.59
CA SER A 129 -15.07 8.23 -0.17
C SER A 129 -15.46 9.71 0.04
N ILE A 130 -15.27 10.57 -0.96
CA ILE A 130 -15.75 11.97 -0.97
C ILE A 130 -16.81 12.23 -2.06
N ASN A 131 -17.47 11.17 -2.55
CA ASN A 131 -18.48 11.21 -3.62
C ASN A 131 -17.98 11.81 -4.96
N ASN A 132 -16.66 11.79 -5.20
CA ASN A 132 -16.11 12.11 -6.52
C ASN A 132 -16.15 10.87 -7.43
N ASP A 133 -17.35 10.33 -7.61
CA ASP A 133 -17.56 9.00 -8.20
C ASP A 133 -17.31 8.97 -9.71
N LYS A 134 -17.52 10.10 -10.42
CA LYS A 134 -17.22 10.20 -11.85
C LYS A 134 -15.75 9.99 -12.14
N GLU A 135 -14.88 10.67 -11.39
CA GLU A 135 -13.43 10.50 -11.53
C GLU A 135 -12.99 9.11 -11.05
N ALA A 136 -13.54 8.62 -9.94
CA ALA A 136 -13.26 7.27 -9.45
C ALA A 136 -13.61 6.19 -10.49
N LEU A 137 -14.81 6.26 -11.07
CA LEU A 137 -15.28 5.31 -12.08
C LEU A 137 -14.48 5.42 -13.38
N SER A 138 -14.17 6.64 -13.81
CA SER A 138 -13.28 6.88 -14.95
C SER A 138 -11.93 6.18 -14.76
N LEU A 139 -11.30 6.37 -13.60
CA LEU A 139 -10.02 5.78 -13.29
C LEU A 139 -10.06 4.26 -13.25
N ALA A 140 -11.10 3.68 -12.61
CA ALA A 140 -11.27 2.24 -12.50
C ALA A 140 -11.52 1.58 -13.88
N LEU A 141 -12.38 2.16 -14.71
CA LEU A 141 -12.68 1.63 -16.04
C LEU A 141 -11.48 1.79 -16.99
N GLU A 142 -10.72 2.87 -16.88
CA GLU A 142 -9.49 3.05 -17.64
C GLU A 142 -8.47 1.95 -17.32
N SER A 143 -8.23 1.68 -16.03
CA SER A 143 -7.35 0.58 -15.61
C SER A 143 -7.86 -0.78 -16.09
N LEU A 144 -9.15 -1.09 -15.89
CA LEU A 144 -9.76 -2.35 -16.31
C LEU A 144 -9.64 -2.56 -17.82
N SER A 145 -9.80 -1.50 -18.62
CA SER A 145 -9.78 -1.60 -20.09
C SER A 145 -8.53 -2.26 -20.66
N LYS A 146 -7.38 -2.16 -19.97
CA LYS A 146 -6.10 -2.75 -20.38
C LYS A 146 -6.09 -4.27 -20.29
N HIS A 147 -6.92 -4.83 -19.42
CA HIS A 147 -6.97 -6.26 -19.09
C HIS A 147 -8.11 -7.01 -19.76
N LEU A 148 -9.05 -6.29 -20.37
CA LEU A 148 -10.22 -6.91 -20.98
C LEU A 148 -9.83 -7.68 -22.25
N PRO A 149 -10.28 -8.94 -22.42
CA PRO A 149 -10.02 -9.71 -23.64
C PRO A 149 -10.77 -9.15 -24.86
N ARG A 150 -11.86 -8.38 -24.64
CA ARG A 150 -12.68 -7.70 -25.66
C ARG A 150 -13.25 -6.40 -25.09
N TYR A 151 -13.69 -5.50 -25.97
CA TYR A 151 -14.29 -4.19 -25.61
C TYR A 151 -13.34 -3.19 -24.93
N ASN A 152 -12.03 -3.46 -24.91
CA ASN A 152 -11.00 -2.59 -24.34
C ASN A 152 -11.11 -1.13 -24.85
N LYS A 153 -11.18 -0.93 -26.17
CA LYS A 153 -11.30 0.42 -26.76
C LYS A 153 -12.60 1.12 -26.36
N SER A 154 -13.71 0.39 -26.31
CA SER A 154 -15.00 0.95 -25.93
C SER A 154 -14.99 1.39 -24.46
N VAL A 155 -14.54 0.52 -23.55
CA VAL A 155 -14.46 0.81 -22.11
C VAL A 155 -13.51 1.98 -21.83
N TYR A 156 -12.34 2.01 -22.47
CA TYR A 156 -11.42 3.15 -22.40
C TYR A 156 -12.09 4.46 -22.85
N ASN A 157 -12.79 4.46 -23.98
CA ASN A 157 -13.47 5.66 -24.45
C ASN A 157 -14.60 6.11 -23.52
N TYR A 158 -15.35 5.18 -22.93
CA TYR A 158 -16.37 5.50 -21.93
C TYR A 158 -15.75 6.05 -20.65
N SER A 159 -14.58 5.55 -20.24
CA SER A 159 -13.90 6.05 -19.06
C SER A 159 -13.52 7.53 -19.23
N LYS A 160 -13.04 7.94 -20.41
CA LYS A 160 -12.72 9.35 -20.70
C LYS A 160 -13.96 10.25 -20.71
N LYS A 161 -15.06 9.78 -21.29
CA LYS A 161 -16.34 10.54 -21.33
C LYS A 161 -16.97 10.84 -19.98
N LEU A 162 -16.61 10.11 -18.92
CA LEU A 162 -17.15 10.36 -17.57
C LEU A 162 -16.66 11.67 -16.94
N ILE A 163 -15.52 12.17 -17.40
CA ILE A 163 -14.83 13.36 -16.86
C ILE A 163 -14.77 14.52 -17.87
N GLU A 164 -15.43 14.37 -19.03
CA GLU A 164 -15.75 15.45 -19.97
C GLU A 164 -16.93 16.28 -19.47
#